data_AF-A0A4Z0YDV6-F1
#
_entry.id   AF-A0A4Z0YDV6-F1
#
_cell.length_a   1.000
_cell.length_b   1.000
_cell.length_c   1.000
_cell.angle_alpha   90.00
_cell.angle_beta   90.00
_cell.angle_gamma   90.00
#
_symmetry.space_group_name_H-M   'P 1'
#
loop_
_entity.id
_entity.type
_entity.pdbx_description
1 polymer ?
#
loop_
_entity_poly.entity_id
_entity_poly.type
_entity_poly.pdbx_seq_one_letter_code
_entity_poly.pdbx_strand_id
1 'polypeptide(L)'
;MRIATTSRWESIISANGIYNPDVLVVGETLVIPLEGVVYIVQPGETLWLIGQRYNIPLQNLIQVNRIDDPNRIAPGMLLVIPSKTRPVIRVNGHIYMLGRAAVPMSVRTAVI
;
A
#
# COMPACT_ATOMS: atom_id res chain seq x y z
N MET A 1 -10.52 -20.95 -16.20
CA MET A 1 -9.86 -20.56 -14.93
C MET A 1 -9.37 -19.12 -15.09
N ARG A 2 -10.15 -18.13 -14.66
CA ARG A 2 -9.80 -16.70 -14.75
C ARG A 2 -9.24 -16.29 -13.39
N ILE A 3 -7.95 -15.99 -13.34
CA ILE A 3 -7.30 -15.40 -12.17
C ILE A 3 -8.00 -14.08 -11.82
N ALA A 4 -8.44 -13.95 -10.58
CA ALA A 4 -9.20 -12.80 -10.08
C ALA A 4 -8.39 -11.51 -10.28
N THR A 5 -8.77 -10.74 -11.30
CA THR A 5 -8.31 -9.35 -11.45
C THR A 5 -9.32 -8.50 -10.70
N THR A 6 -9.19 -8.42 -9.38
CA THR A 6 -10.00 -7.50 -8.57
C THR A 6 -9.78 -6.09 -9.08
N SER A 7 -10.87 -5.43 -9.45
CA SER A 7 -10.82 -4.06 -9.97
C SER A 7 -10.25 -3.12 -8.90
N ARG A 8 -9.46 -2.10 -9.27
CA ARG A 8 -8.77 -1.18 -8.31
C ARG A 8 -9.70 -0.60 -7.22
N TRP A 9 -10.99 -0.48 -7.50
CA TRP A 9 -11.98 0.06 -6.56
C TRP A 9 -12.53 -1.00 -5.58
N GLU A 10 -12.69 -2.26 -5.99
CA GLU A 10 -13.15 -3.35 -5.12
C GLU A 10 -12.15 -3.60 -3.97
N SER A 11 -10.85 -3.47 -4.25
CA SER A 11 -9.81 -3.60 -3.23
C SER A 11 -9.87 -2.49 -2.19
N ILE A 12 -10.24 -1.26 -2.59
CA ILE A 12 -10.43 -0.15 -1.66
C ILE A 12 -11.61 -0.44 -0.73
N ILE A 13 -12.73 -0.93 -1.27
CA ILE A 13 -13.90 -1.27 -0.46
C ILE A 13 -13.55 -2.32 0.59
N SER A 14 -12.91 -3.41 0.17
CA SER A 14 -12.57 -4.52 1.07
C SER A 14 -11.51 -4.14 2.12
N ALA A 15 -10.53 -3.31 1.76
CA ALA A 15 -9.50 -2.83 2.68
C ALA A 15 -10.05 -1.86 3.74
N ASN A 16 -11.16 -1.17 3.44
CA ASN A 16 -11.75 -0.16 4.32
C ASN A 16 -13.04 -0.61 5.01
N GLY A 17 -13.53 -1.83 4.73
CA GLY A 17 -14.81 -2.29 5.26
C GLY A 17 -16.00 -1.43 4.85
N ILE A 18 -15.93 -0.79 3.68
CA ILE A 18 -16.98 0.12 3.21
C ILE A 18 -18.20 -0.71 2.79
N TYR A 19 -19.33 -0.49 3.45
CA TYR A 19 -20.58 -1.20 3.12
C TYR A 19 -21.31 -0.57 1.93
N ASN A 20 -21.23 0.75 1.77
CA ASN A 20 -21.82 1.48 0.65
C ASN A 20 -20.76 2.40 -0.01
N PRO A 21 -20.23 2.04 -1.19
CA PRO A 21 -19.17 2.81 -1.86
C PRO A 21 -19.64 4.15 -2.42
N ASP A 22 -20.95 4.38 -2.55
CA ASP A 22 -21.50 5.64 -3.06
C ASP A 22 -21.62 6.72 -1.96
N VAL A 23 -21.35 6.35 -0.70
CA VAL A 23 -21.46 7.25 0.45
C VAL A 23 -20.15 7.25 1.24
N LEU A 24 -19.37 8.31 1.04
CA LEU A 24 -18.15 8.59 1.82
C LEU A 24 -18.39 9.78 2.75
N VAL A 25 -17.82 9.72 3.95
CA VAL A 25 -17.95 10.81 4.93
C VAL A 25 -16.78 11.78 4.76
N VAL A 26 -17.07 13.09 4.77
CA VAL A 26 -16.02 14.12 4.72
C VAL A 26 -15.11 13.97 5.94
N GLY A 27 -13.80 13.87 5.70
CA GLY A 27 -12.80 13.63 6.74
C GLY A 27 -12.50 12.16 7.04
N GLU A 28 -13.20 11.23 6.38
CA GLU A 28 -12.88 9.80 6.45
C GLU A 28 -11.50 9.52 5.85
N THR A 29 -10.69 8.73 6.56
CA THR A 29 -9.38 8.29 6.08
C THR A 29 -9.51 6.92 5.43
N LEU A 30 -9.15 6.83 4.15
CA LEU A 30 -9.17 5.58 3.40
C LEU A 30 -7.77 4.98 3.24
N VAL A 31 -7.66 3.69 3.51
CA VAL A 31 -6.52 2.84 3.17
C VAL A 31 -6.59 2.50 1.69
N ILE A 32 -5.58 2.91 0.92
CA ILE A 32 -5.43 2.48 -0.47
C ILE A 32 -4.48 1.28 -0.48
N PRO A 33 -4.96 0.05 -0.80
CA PRO A 33 -4.15 -1.16 -0.74
C PRO A 33 -3.21 -1.22 -1.95
N LEU A 34 -2.09 -0.51 -1.88
CA LEU A 34 -0.99 -0.56 -2.83
C LEU A 34 0.18 -1.32 -2.22
N GLU A 35 0.90 -2.09 -3.03
CA GLU A 35 2.16 -2.73 -2.64
C GLU A 35 3.34 -1.73 -2.65
N GLY A 36 3.15 -0.55 -2.04
CA GLY A 36 4.06 0.57 -2.20
C GLY A 36 3.56 1.87 -1.59
N VAL A 37 4.33 2.92 -1.79
CA VAL A 37 3.99 4.29 -1.41
C VAL A 37 3.83 5.13 -2.67
N VAL A 38 2.85 6.03 -2.69
CA VAL A 38 2.67 6.97 -3.80
C VAL A 38 3.63 8.16 -3.64
N TYR A 39 4.39 8.44 -4.68
CA TYR A 39 5.32 9.55 -4.79
C TYR A 39 4.90 10.49 -5.93
N ILE A 40 4.92 11.80 -5.69
CA ILE A 40 4.65 12.81 -6.70
C ILE A 40 5.98 13.30 -7.26
N VAL A 41 6.22 13.11 -8.56
CA VAL A 41 7.43 13.55 -9.24
C VAL A 41 7.58 15.07 -9.11
N GLN A 42 8.75 15.52 -8.66
CA GLN A 42 9.05 16.95 -8.54
C GLN A 42 9.72 17.50 -9.82
N PRO A 43 9.66 18.82 -10.07
CA PRO A 43 10.37 19.45 -11.17
C PRO A 43 11.86 19.10 -11.19
N GLY A 44 12.34 18.63 -12.35
CA GLY A 44 13.75 18.28 -12.58
C GLY A 44 14.18 16.89 -12.09
N GLU A 45 13.27 16.09 -11.52
CA GLU A 45 13.60 14.72 -11.14
C GLU A 45 13.57 13.75 -12.33
N THR A 46 14.41 12.71 -12.26
CA THR A 46 14.42 11.60 -13.22
C THR A 46 14.07 10.30 -12.49
N LEU A 47 13.55 9.32 -13.23
CA LEU A 47 13.19 8.02 -12.66
C LEU A 47 14.42 7.32 -12.06
N TRP A 48 15.61 7.57 -12.61
CA TRP A 48 16.88 7.08 -12.09
C TRP A 48 17.23 7.67 -10.73
N LEU A 49 17.12 9.00 -10.56
CA LEU A 49 17.37 9.66 -9.26
C LEU A 49 16.38 9.19 -8.19
N ILE A 50 15.12 9.01 -8.56
CA ILE A 50 14.07 8.48 -7.66
C ILE A 50 14.42 7.04 -7.26
N GLY A 51 14.79 6.18 -8.21
CA GLY A 51 15.24 4.82 -7.93
C GLY A 51 16.42 4.76 -6.96
N GLN A 52 17.41 5.61 -7.15
CA GLN A 52 18.53 5.70 -6.21
C GLN A 52 18.10 6.14 -4.82
N ARG A 53 17.25 7.18 -4.71
CA ARG A 53 16.77 7.68 -3.41
C ARG A 53 16.09 6.60 -2.59
N TYR A 54 15.24 5.79 -3.23
CA TYR A 54 14.52 4.71 -2.56
C TYR A 54 15.30 3.38 -2.54
N ASN A 55 16.47 3.35 -3.17
CA ASN A 55 17.30 2.17 -3.38
C ASN A 55 16.45 1.01 -3.97
N ILE A 56 15.85 1.31 -5.13
CA ILE A 56 15.01 0.44 -5.94
C ILE A 56 15.58 0.42 -7.36
N PRO A 57 15.76 -0.75 -7.99
CA PRO A 57 16.21 -0.84 -9.38
C PRO A 57 15.28 -0.09 -10.33
N LEU A 58 15.87 0.64 -11.28
CA LEU A 58 15.11 1.39 -12.30
C LEU A 58 14.09 0.51 -13.03
N GLN A 59 14.47 -0.72 -13.40
CA GLN A 59 13.59 -1.67 -14.08
C GLN A 59 12.36 -2.03 -13.25
N ASN A 60 12.50 -2.16 -11.93
CA ASN A 60 11.37 -2.44 -11.05
C ASN A 60 10.41 -1.25 -10.99
N LEU A 61 10.94 -0.02 -10.95
CA LEU A 61 10.10 1.18 -11.01
C LEU A 61 9.34 1.28 -12.33
N ILE A 62 10.01 1.00 -13.46
CA ILE A 62 9.41 0.97 -14.80
C ILE A 62 8.27 -0.05 -14.84
N GLN A 63 8.52 -1.27 -14.36
CA GLN A 63 7.56 -2.37 -14.41
C GLN A 63 6.33 -2.10 -13.53
N VAL A 64 6.55 -1.66 -12.29
CA VAL A 64 5.46 -1.37 -11.33
C VAL A 64 4.58 -0.23 -11.82
N ASN A 65 5.17 0.80 -12.43
CA ASN A 65 4.45 1.98 -12.90
C ASN A 65 3.99 1.89 -14.36
N ARG A 66 4.31 0.79 -15.06
CA ARG A 66 4.00 0.56 -16.48
C ARG A 66 4.44 1.74 -17.36
N ILE A 67 5.67 2.20 -17.15
CA ILE A 67 6.24 3.35 -17.87
C ILE A 67 6.86 2.84 -19.18
N ASP A 68 6.39 3.36 -20.31
CA ASP A 68 6.93 2.99 -21.63
C ASP A 68 8.30 3.62 -21.89
N ASP A 69 8.47 4.91 -21.54
CA ASP A 69 9.73 5.65 -21.70
C ASP A 69 10.16 6.26 -20.35
N PRO A 70 11.24 5.74 -19.72
CA PRO A 70 11.71 6.21 -18.41
C PRO A 70 12.26 7.64 -18.43
N ASN A 71 12.57 8.20 -19.59
CA ASN A 71 13.05 9.58 -19.72
C ASN A 71 11.90 10.59 -19.85
N ARG A 72 10.65 10.13 -20.01
CA ARG A 72 9.47 10.97 -20.22
C ARG A 72 8.55 11.01 -19.02
N ILE A 73 9.12 11.12 -17.81
CA ILE A 73 8.34 11.43 -16.61
C ILE A 73 8.15 12.95 -16.47
N ALA A 74 6.97 13.38 -16.04
CA ALA A 74 6.62 14.78 -15.90
C ALA A 74 6.41 15.16 -14.43
N PRO A 75 6.68 16.42 -14.02
CA PRO A 75 6.35 16.90 -12.68
C PRO A 75 4.84 16.76 -12.42
N GLY A 76 4.49 16.33 -11.20
CA GLY A 76 3.10 16.02 -10.82
C GLY A 76 2.65 14.60 -11.14
N MET A 77 3.45 13.81 -11.88
CA MET A 77 3.15 12.40 -12.14
C MET A 77 3.18 11.59 -10.83
N LEU A 78 2.17 10.74 -10.63
CA LEU A 78 2.09 9.81 -9.51
C LEU A 78 2.85 8.53 -9.83
N LEU A 79 3.83 8.19 -9.00
CA LEU A 79 4.58 6.94 -9.06
C LEU A 79 4.30 6.09 -7.83
N VAL A 80 4.07 4.80 -8.03
CA VAL A 80 4.12 3.79 -6.98
C VAL A 80 5.56 3.36 -6.79
N ILE A 81 6.08 3.64 -5.60
CA ILE A 81 7.39 3.20 -5.13
C ILE A 81 7.16 1.88 -4.38
N PRO A 82 7.61 0.73 -4.91
CA PRO A 82 7.34 -0.55 -4.29
C PRO A 82 7.97 -0.63 -2.90
N SER A 83 7.22 -1.21 -1.95
CA SER A 83 7.70 -1.36 -0.58
C SER A 83 8.85 -2.36 -0.51
N LYS A 84 9.84 -2.08 0.35
CA LYS A 84 10.82 -3.09 0.73
C LYS A 84 10.16 -4.13 1.64
N THR A 85 10.79 -5.30 1.72
CA THR A 85 10.39 -6.35 2.65
C THR A 85 10.29 -5.77 4.06
N ARG A 86 9.09 -5.88 4.65
CA ARG A 86 8.86 -5.40 6.01
C ARG A 86 9.53 -6.36 7.00
N PRO A 87 10.23 -5.85 8.03
CA PRO A 87 10.75 -6.70 9.07
C PRO A 87 9.60 -7.38 9.81
N VAL A 88 9.81 -8.63 10.23
CA VAL A 88 8.83 -9.36 11.04
C VAL A 88 8.77 -8.71 12.42
N ILE A 89 7.62 -8.13 12.76
CA ILE A 89 7.32 -7.64 14.11
C ILE A 89 6.44 -8.65 14.85
N ARG A 90 6.64 -8.76 16.17
CA ARG A 90 5.75 -9.52 17.06
C ARG A 90 4.82 -8.54 17.77
N VAL A 91 3.52 -8.79 17.70
CA VAL A 91 2.49 -8.00 18.37
C VAL A 91 1.80 -8.88 19.42
N ASN A 92 1.69 -8.39 20.65
CA ASN A 92 0.94 -9.06 21.72
C ASN A 92 -0.52 -8.57 21.71
N GLY A 93 -1.48 -9.50 21.79
CA GLY A 93 -2.91 -9.19 21.89
C GLY A 93 -3.50 -9.69 23.20
N HIS A 94 -4.33 -8.87 23.85
CA HIS A 94 -5.07 -9.24 25.06
C HIS A 94 -6.56 -9.02 24.84
N ILE A 95 -7.37 -10.02 25.18
CA ILE A 95 -8.84 -9.90 25.17
C ILE A 95 -9.32 -9.81 26.62
N TYR A 96 -10.15 -8.81 26.89
CA TYR A 96 -10.84 -8.65 28.17
C TYR A 96 -12.31 -9.02 27.98
N MET A 97 -12.81 -9.94 28.80
CA MET A 97 -14.25 -10.13 28.98
C MET A 97 -14.65 -9.38 30.25
N LEU A 98 -15.59 -8.45 30.16
CA LEU A 98 -16.06 -7.68 31.32
C LEU A 98 -16.52 -8.66 32.42
N GLY A 99 -15.86 -8.63 33.58
CA GLY A 99 -16.13 -9.56 34.70
C GLY A 99 -15.23 -10.80 34.81
N ARG A 100 -14.19 -10.97 33.97
CA ARG A 100 -13.16 -12.01 34.11
C ARG A 100 -11.75 -11.44 33.95
N ALA A 101 -10.75 -12.11 34.53
CA ALA A 101 -9.33 -11.74 34.37
C ALA A 101 -8.89 -11.84 32.90
N ALA A 102 -7.96 -10.97 32.48
CA ALA A 102 -7.40 -10.96 31.13
C ALA A 102 -6.68 -12.28 30.83
N VAL A 103 -7.05 -12.93 29.72
CA VAL A 103 -6.35 -14.13 29.23
C VAL A 103 -5.43 -13.68 28.08
N PRO A 104 -4.10 -13.87 28.17
CA PRO A 104 -3.22 -13.55 27.06
C PRO A 104 -3.55 -14.43 25.86
N MET A 105 -3.88 -13.82 24.72
CA MET A 105 -4.07 -14.55 23.47
C MET A 105 -2.83 -14.35 22.60
N SER A 106 -1.94 -15.34 22.58
CA SER A 106 -0.80 -15.35 21.66
C SER A 106 -1.29 -15.67 20.25
N VAL A 107 -1.64 -14.65 19.46
CA VAL A 107 -1.98 -14.83 18.05
C VAL A 107 -0.67 -15.02 17.27
N ARG A 108 -0.48 -16.21 16.69
CA ARG A 108 0.66 -16.47 15.81
C ARG A 108 0.39 -15.86 14.44
N THR A 109 1.16 -14.82 14.13
CA THR A 109 1.59 -14.33 12.80
C THR A 109 0.50 -14.10 11.75
N ALA A 110 0.21 -12.82 11.47
CA ALA A 110 -0.20 -12.39 10.13
C ALA A 110 1.00 -11.71 9.47
N VAL A 111 1.40 -12.20 8.29
CA VAL A 111 2.30 -11.48 7.40
C VAL A 111 1.46 -10.34 6.80
N ILE A 112 1.85 -9.09 7.06
CA ILE A 112 1.28 -7.90 6.41
C ILE A 112 2.03 -7.54 5.14
#